data_AF-A0A0M3V580-F1
#
_entry.id   AF-A0A0M3V580-F1
#
_cell.length_a   1.000
_cell.length_b   1.000
_cell.length_c   1.000
_cell.angle_alpha   90.00
_cell.angle_beta   90.00
_cell.angle_gamma   90.00
#
_symmetry.space_group_name_H-M   'P 1'
#
loop_
_entity.id
_entity.type
_entity.pdbx_description
1 polymer ?
#
loop_
_entity_poly.entity_id
_entity_poly.type
_entity_poly.pdbx_seq_one_letter_code
_entity_poly.pdbx_strand_id
1 'polypeptide(L)' 'MGAEVYWYYTDYQPDLNSLINDFNDIYQDIKRGLIIYDQAYFIKALWEWRFHFKIHWGTHLVGAQRAIHNYFS' A
#
# COMPACT_ATOMS: atom_id res chain seq x y z
N MET A 1 28.15 -18.81 -3.43
CA MET A 1 26.71 -19.15 -3.49
C MET A 1 26.04 -18.44 -2.32
N GLY A 2 25.66 -17.16 -2.45
CA GLY A 2 25.31 -16.38 -1.25
C GLY A 2 24.76 -14.96 -1.45
N ALA A 3 24.32 -14.61 -2.65
CA ALA A 3 23.58 -13.36 -2.89
C ALA A 3 22.24 -13.64 -3.59
N GLU A 4 22.24 -14.54 -4.58
CA GLU A 4 21.03 -14.91 -5.32
C GLU A 4 19.98 -15.66 -4.46
N VAL A 5 20.42 -16.41 -3.45
CA VAL A 5 19.52 -17.15 -2.53
C VAL A 5 18.84 -16.23 -1.53
N TYR A 6 19.47 -15.10 -1.16
CA TYR A 6 18.88 -14.13 -0.24
C TYR A 6 17.71 -13.37 -0.88
N TRP A 7 17.83 -13.00 -2.16
CA TRP A 7 16.74 -12.33 -2.89
C TRP A 7 15.57 -13.25 -3.19
N TYR A 8 15.79 -14.57 -3.36
CA TYR A 8 14.72 -15.53 -3.61
C TYR A 8 13.90 -15.89 -2.35
N TYR A 9 14.47 -15.74 -1.15
CA TYR A 9 13.77 -16.03 0.11
C TYR A 9 12.94 -14.87 0.66
N THR A 10 13.17 -13.64 0.17
CA THR A 10 12.39 -12.46 0.59
C THR A 10 11.09 -12.26 -0.20
N ASP A 11 10.94 -12.90 -1.37
CA ASP A 11 9.79 -12.71 -2.29
C ASP A 11 8.64 -13.72 -2.10
N TYR A 12 8.69 -14.55 -1.06
CA TYR A 12 7.56 -15.43 -0.71
C TYR A 12 7.35 -15.53 0.81
N GLN A 13 7.18 -14.38 1.45
CA GLN A 13 6.34 -14.30 2.64
C GLN A 13 4.93 -13.95 2.14
N PRO A 14 3.92 -14.81 2.28
CA PRO A 14 2.57 -14.48 1.85
C PRO A 14 2.15 -13.23 2.62
N ASP A 15 1.99 -12.11 1.93
CA ASP A 15 1.50 -10.80 2.40
C ASP A 15 1.05 -10.83 3.85
N LEU A 16 2.02 -10.84 4.76
CA LEU A 16 1.70 -10.82 6.18
C LEU A 16 1.23 -9.40 6.38
N ASN A 17 -0.10 -9.25 6.54
CA ASN A 17 -0.88 -8.06 6.88
C ASN A 17 -0.30 -7.36 8.12
N SER A 18 0.92 -6.87 8.01
CA SER A 18 1.63 -6.14 9.02
C SER A 18 1.26 -4.68 8.86
N LEU A 19 1.13 -3.99 9.98
CA LEU A 19 0.75 -2.58 9.99
C LEU A 19 1.72 -1.72 9.15
N ILE A 20 2.99 -2.12 9.08
CA ILE A 20 4.02 -1.46 8.27
C ILE A 20 3.75 -1.64 6.77
N ASN A 21 3.41 -2.86 6.34
CA ASN A 21 3.08 -3.13 4.94
C ASN A 21 1.82 -2.38 4.54
N ASP A 22 0.76 -2.44 5.36
CA ASP A 22 -0.49 -1.70 5.11
C ASP A 22 -0.23 -0.20 4.91
N PHE A 23 0.60 0.42 5.76
CA PHE A 23 0.94 1.83 5.61
C PHE A 23 1.81 2.13 4.39
N ASN A 24 2.76 1.25 4.06
CA ASN A 24 3.56 1.41 2.86
C ASN A 24 2.69 1.33 1.60
N ASP A 25 1.78 0.37 1.52
CA ASP A 25 0.88 0.18 0.39
C ASP A 25 -0.09 1.36 0.22
N ILE A 26 -0.66 1.86 1.32
CA ILE A 26 -1.46 3.10 1.31
C ILE A 26 -0.64 4.28 0.80
N TYR A 27 0.59 4.45 1.29
CA TYR A 27 1.45 5.54 0.87
C TYR A 27 1.77 5.49 -0.63
N GLN A 28 2.12 4.31 -1.16
CA GLN A 28 2.45 4.17 -2.59
C GLN A 28 1.26 4.52 -3.49
N ASP A 29 0.05 4.05 -3.15
CA ASP A 29 -1.16 4.34 -3.92
C ASP A 29 -1.53 5.83 -3.91
N ILE A 30 -1.43 6.49 -2.75
CA ILE A 30 -1.68 7.94 -2.66
C ILE A 30 -0.61 8.72 -3.42
N LYS A 31 0.67 8.38 -3.23
CA LYS A 31 1.80 9.03 -3.91
C LYS A 31 1.69 8.94 -5.43
N ARG A 32 1.26 7.79 -5.95
CA ARG A 32 1.05 7.59 -7.37
C ARG A 32 0.07 8.59 -7.97
N GLY A 33 -1.08 8.81 -7.33
CA GLY A 33 -2.02 9.84 -7.78
C GLY A 33 -1.50 11.26 -7.56
N LEU A 34 -0.70 11.52 -6.52
CA LEU A 34 -0.05 12.84 -6.32
C LEU A 34 0.92 13.19 -7.47
N ILE A 35 1.73 12.23 -7.92
CA ILE A 35 2.63 12.43 -9.08
C ILE A 35 1.83 12.83 -10.34
N ILE A 36 0.66 12.24 -10.56
CA ILE A 36 -0.23 12.58 -11.67
C ILE A 36 -0.86 13.97 -11.46
N TYR A 37 -1.21 14.29 -10.22
CA TYR A 37 -1.80 15.58 -9.85
C TYR A 37 -0.81 16.73 -10.09
N ASP A 38 0.45 16.58 -9.69
CA ASP A 38 1.51 17.58 -9.84
C ASP A 38 1.82 17.92 -11.31
N GLN A 39 1.43 17.03 -12.24
CA GLN A 39 1.50 17.24 -13.68
C GLN A 39 0.25 17.94 -14.25
N ALA A 40 -0.62 18.49 -13.38
CA ALA A 40 -1.90 19.12 -13.71
C ALA A 40 -2.96 18.18 -14.35
N TYR A 41 -2.78 16.85 -14.27
CA TYR A 41 -3.75 15.87 -14.76
C TYR A 41 -4.79 15.49 -13.69
N PHE A 42 -5.52 16.48 -13.18
CA PHE A 42 -6.35 16.34 -11.97
C PHE A 42 -7.44 15.25 -12.05
N ILE A 43 -8.16 15.15 -13.16
CA ILE A 43 -9.22 14.13 -13.32
C ILE A 43 -8.63 12.72 -13.35
N LYS A 44 -7.44 12.56 -13.95
CA LYS A 44 -6.73 11.29 -13.96
C LYS A 44 -6.22 10.92 -12.57
N ALA A 45 -5.67 11.88 -11.83
CA ALA A 45 -5.25 11.67 -10.44
C ALA A 45 -6.44 11.24 -9.55
N LEU A 46 -7.59 11.90 -9.70
CA LEU A 46 -8.82 11.55 -8.99
C LEU A 46 -9.29 10.14 -9.35
N TRP A 47 -9.25 9.78 -10.64
CA TRP A 47 -9.58 8.44 -11.09
C TRP A 47 -8.64 7.40 -10.46
N GLU A 48 -7.33 7.68 -10.44
CA GLU A 48 -6.30 6.80 -9.89
C GLU A 48 -6.55 6.51 -8.41
N TRP A 49 -6.72 7.56 -7.59
CA TRP A 49 -6.99 7.41 -6.17
C TRP A 49 -8.28 6.62 -5.90
N ARG A 50 -9.36 6.93 -6.65
CA ARG A 50 -10.65 6.25 -6.45
C ARG A 50 -10.60 4.79 -6.89
N PHE A 51 -9.88 4.48 -7.96
CA PHE A 51 -9.70 3.12 -8.43
C PHE A 51 -8.92 2.31 -7.39
N HIS A 52 -7.72 2.77 -7.01
CA HIS A 52 -6.88 2.09 -6.04
C HIS A 52 -7.51 2.02 -4.64
N PHE A 53 -8.34 2.99 -4.25
CA PHE A 53 -9.09 2.89 -2.99
C PHE A 53 -9.98 1.65 -2.96
N LYS A 54 -10.69 1.40 -4.07
CA LYS A 54 -11.64 0.29 -4.16
C LYS A 54 -10.95 -1.07 -4.27
N ILE A 55 -9.79 -1.12 -4.92
CA ILE A 55 -9.13 -2.39 -5.22
C ILE A 55 -7.94 -2.70 -4.31
N HIS A 56 -7.44 -1.72 -3.54
CA HIS A 56 -6.17 -1.85 -2.82
C HIS A 56 -6.13 -1.04 -1.51
N TRP A 57 -5.65 0.21 -1.49
CA TRP A 57 -5.38 0.92 -0.23
C TRP A 57 -6.57 1.09 0.73
N GLY A 58 -7.81 0.99 0.25
CA GLY A 58 -8.99 0.97 1.13
C GLY A 58 -9.06 -0.28 2.01
N THR A 59 -8.68 -1.44 1.49
CA THR A 59 -8.62 -2.70 2.26
C THR A 59 -7.53 -2.64 3.31
N HIS A 60 -6.33 -2.17 2.94
CA HIS A 60 -5.21 -1.97 3.86
C HIS A 60 -5.54 -0.96 4.96
N LEU A 61 -6.25 0.13 4.64
CA LEU A 61 -6.67 1.12 5.64
C LEU A 61 -7.56 0.48 6.72
N VAL A 62 -8.55 -0.32 6.34
CA VAL A 62 -9.43 -1.01 7.29
C VAL A 62 -8.65 -2.04 8.12
N GLY A 63 -7.71 -2.76 7.49
CA GLY A 63 -6.80 -3.68 8.17
C GLY A 63 -5.96 -2.99 9.25
N ALA A 64 -5.28 -1.91 8.88
CA ALA A 64 -4.46 -1.09 9.76
C ALA A 64 -5.27 -0.51 10.93
N GLN A 65 -6.45 0.05 10.67
CA GLN A 65 -7.33 0.59 11.71
C GLN A 65 -7.72 -0.49 12.74
N ARG A 66 -8.09 -1.69 12.27
CA ARG A 66 -8.42 -2.82 13.16
C ARG A 66 -7.22 -3.25 13.99
N ALA A 67 -6.03 -3.34 13.38
CA ALA A 67 -4.82 -3.72 14.09
C ALA A 67 -4.46 -2.72 15.19
N ILE A 68 -4.55 -1.42 14.90
CA ILE A 68 -4.31 -0.34 15.87
C ILE A 68 -5.32 -0.40 17.01
N HIS A 69 -6.61 -0.55 16.70
CA HIS A 69 -7.66 -0.63 17.72
C HIS A 69 -7.40 -1.78 18.70
N ASN A 70 -7.10 -2.98 18.18
CA ASN A 70 -6.81 -4.17 18.99
C ASN A 70 -5.53 -4.05 19.82
N TYR A 71 -4.58 -3.20 19.42
CA TYR A 71 -3.37 -2.96 20.20
C TYR A 71 -3.63 -2.06 21.42
N PHE A 72 -4.59 -1.13 21.30
CA PHE A 72 -4.86 -0.11 22.32
C PHE A 72 -6.14 -0.34 23.15
N SER A 73 -7.00 -1.30 22.76
CA SER A 73 -8.31 -1.57 23.39
C SER A 73 -8.38 -3.00 23.91
#